data_AF-A0A6P2AB76-F1
#
_entry.id   AF-A0A6P2AB76-F1
#
_cell.length_a   1.000
_cell.length_b   1.000
_cell.length_c   1.000
_cell.angle_alpha   90.00
_cell.angle_beta   90.00
_cell.angle_gamma   90.00
#
_symmetry.space_group_name_H-M   'P 1'
#
loop_
_entity.id
_entity.type
_entity.pdbx_description
1 polymer ?
#
loop_
_entity_poly.entity_id
_entity_poly.type
_entity_poly.pdbx_seq_one_letter_code
_entity_poly.pdbx_strand_id
1 'polypeptide(L)'
;MQSVPTGMTIAPDNSIYITNLIDVAFDSNSNLYALEYASNVLPGDLTGNLWRIDTNGTKTRINIQGLQFPTGLAITENDTIYIANNGFATGVGEIIELQPSNVIPEPSLLLSSVLLNLGFLGYMFKFKR
;
A
#
# COMPACT_ATOMS: atom_id res chain seq x y z
N MET A 1 -8.03 -11.23 25.12
CA MET A 1 -9.06 -11.09 24.08
C MET A 1 -8.33 -10.87 22.77
N GLN A 2 -8.42 -11.82 21.83
CA GLN A 2 -7.93 -11.60 20.47
C GLN A 2 -9.13 -11.08 19.65
N SER A 3 -9.36 -9.77 19.66
CA SER A 3 -9.95 -9.12 18.49
C SER A 3 -8.80 -8.96 17.48
N VAL A 4 -8.93 -9.05 16.16
CA VAL A 4 -9.95 -8.57 15.22
C VAL A 4 -9.80 -9.42 13.91
N PRO A 5 -10.76 -9.45 12.97
CA PRO A 5 -10.61 -8.52 11.84
C PRO A 5 -11.94 -7.97 11.30
N THR A 6 -12.06 -6.66 11.11
CA THR A 6 -12.92 -6.06 10.08
C THR A 6 -12.11 -6.16 8.77
N GLY A 7 -12.12 -7.32 8.10
CA GLY A 7 -10.87 -7.89 7.53
C GLY A 7 -10.64 -7.90 6.02
N MET A 8 -9.48 -8.45 5.64
CA MET A 8 -9.26 -9.36 4.50
C MET A 8 -8.31 -10.47 4.98
N THR A 9 -8.12 -11.53 4.22
CA THR A 9 -7.53 -12.79 4.66
C THR A 9 -7.07 -13.58 3.47
N ILE A 10 -5.82 -14.07 3.44
CA ILE A 10 -5.50 -15.31 2.71
C ILE A 10 -4.42 -16.00 3.53
N ALA A 11 -4.43 -17.32 3.59
CA ALA A 11 -3.97 -18.14 4.70
C ALA A 11 -2.69 -18.92 4.33
N PRO A 12 -2.23 -19.94 5.12
CA PRO A 12 -0.93 -20.64 5.05
C PRO A 12 -0.42 -21.17 3.70
N ASP A 13 -1.16 -20.88 2.64
CA ASP A 13 -1.12 -21.42 1.30
C ASP A 13 -1.13 -20.35 0.19
N ASN A 14 -1.29 -19.05 0.48
CA ASN A 14 -0.73 -17.90 -0.29
C ASN A 14 -1.27 -16.55 0.20
N SER A 15 -0.73 -16.07 1.32
CA SER A 15 -1.49 -15.24 2.25
C SER A 15 -1.67 -13.73 1.95
N ILE A 16 -2.87 -13.15 2.19
CA ILE A 16 -3.15 -11.70 2.19
C ILE A 16 -4.24 -11.35 3.22
N TYR A 17 -3.84 -11.13 4.47
CA TYR A 17 -4.75 -10.60 5.50
C TYR A 17 -4.72 -9.06 5.58
N ILE A 18 -5.87 -8.45 5.84
CA ILE A 18 -6.09 -7.00 6.02
C ILE A 18 -6.99 -6.83 7.26
N THR A 19 -6.88 -5.71 7.94
CA THR A 19 -7.65 -5.41 9.15
C THR A 19 -8.19 -4.00 9.03
N ASN A 20 -9.40 -3.75 9.51
CA ASN A 20 -10.10 -2.48 9.30
C ASN A 20 -10.30 -2.12 7.82
N LEU A 21 -10.54 -3.11 6.94
CA LEU A 21 -10.93 -2.90 5.54
C LEU A 21 -12.21 -2.06 5.49
N ILE A 22 -12.20 -1.02 4.66
CA ILE A 22 -13.35 -0.13 4.47
C ILE A 22 -13.81 -0.05 3.01
N ASP A 23 -12.92 -0.24 2.05
CA ASP A 23 -13.27 -0.21 0.62
C ASP A 23 -12.26 -0.95 -0.26
N VAL A 24 -12.65 -1.30 -1.49
CA VAL A 24 -11.81 -1.94 -2.51
C VAL A 24 -12.12 -1.45 -3.93
N ALA A 25 -11.12 -1.40 -4.80
CA ALA A 25 -11.27 -1.07 -6.22
C ALA A 25 -10.25 -1.82 -7.10
N PHE A 26 -10.51 -1.93 -8.39
CA PHE A 26 -9.57 -2.52 -9.36
C PHE A 26 -9.01 -1.45 -10.31
N ASP A 27 -7.75 -1.62 -10.70
CA ASP A 27 -7.16 -0.86 -11.81
C ASP A 27 -7.39 -1.57 -13.16
N SER A 28 -7.01 -0.92 -14.26
CA SER A 28 -7.12 -1.43 -15.63
C SER A 28 -6.34 -2.74 -15.86
N ASN A 29 -5.34 -3.03 -15.01
CA ASN A 29 -4.51 -4.24 -15.05
C ASN A 29 -5.04 -5.35 -14.12
N SER A 30 -6.23 -5.18 -13.55
CA SER A 30 -6.85 -6.11 -12.60
C SER A 30 -6.09 -6.29 -11.28
N ASN A 31 -5.24 -5.34 -10.89
CA ASN A 31 -4.70 -5.31 -9.54
C ASN A 31 -5.79 -4.82 -8.58
N LEU A 32 -5.90 -5.46 -7.41
CA LEU A 32 -6.83 -5.08 -6.37
C LEU A 32 -6.20 -4.03 -5.46
N TYR A 33 -6.89 -2.93 -5.24
CA TYR A 33 -6.57 -1.94 -4.23
C TYR A 33 -7.50 -2.10 -3.04
N ALA A 34 -6.93 -2.20 -1.85
CA ALA A 34 -7.67 -2.38 -0.60
C ALA A 34 -7.34 -1.26 0.39
N LEU A 35 -8.37 -0.57 0.84
CA LEU A 35 -8.28 0.57 1.74
C LEU A 35 -8.56 0.14 3.19
N GLU A 36 -7.62 0.42 4.09
CA GLU A 36 -7.81 0.27 5.53
C GLU A 36 -8.18 1.62 6.14
N TYR A 37 -9.27 1.62 6.92
CA TYR A 37 -9.71 2.76 7.72
C TYR A 37 -8.63 3.19 8.73
N ALA A 38 -7.95 2.22 9.34
CA ALA A 38 -6.88 2.48 10.30
C ALA A 38 -5.92 1.28 10.37
N SER A 39 -4.63 1.55 10.48
CA SER A 39 -3.54 0.59 10.69
C SER A 39 -3.70 -0.16 12.02
N ASN A 40 -4.19 0.53 13.06
CA ASN A 40 -4.48 -0.05 14.36
C ASN A 40 -5.48 0.82 15.14
N VAL A 41 -6.73 0.37 15.22
CA VAL A 41 -7.80 1.05 15.97
C VAL A 41 -7.52 1.08 17.49
N LEU A 42 -6.68 0.17 18.01
CA LEU A 42 -6.33 0.05 19.43
C LEU A 42 -4.82 0.31 19.60
N PRO A 43 -4.39 1.58 19.42
CA PRO A 43 -4.41 2.57 20.49
C PRO A 43 -4.76 4.00 20.01
N GLY A 44 -5.66 4.14 19.04
CA GLY A 44 -6.05 5.44 18.47
C GLY A 44 -5.12 5.96 17.37
N ASP A 45 -4.39 5.07 16.67
CA ASP A 45 -3.72 5.44 15.43
C ASP A 45 -4.77 5.60 14.33
N LEU A 46 -4.88 6.81 13.80
CA LEU A 46 -5.87 7.14 12.76
C LEU A 46 -5.32 6.91 11.35
N THR A 47 -4.06 6.49 11.22
CA THR A 47 -3.39 6.33 9.94
C THR A 47 -4.02 5.21 9.14
N GLY A 48 -4.57 5.53 7.97
CA GLY A 48 -5.08 4.53 7.03
C GLY A 48 -3.95 3.86 6.25
N ASN A 49 -4.27 2.80 5.52
CA ASN A 49 -3.37 2.19 4.54
C ASN A 49 -4.07 1.97 3.21
N LEU A 50 -3.33 2.08 2.12
CA LEU A 50 -3.72 1.57 0.82
C LEU A 50 -2.78 0.45 0.42
N TRP A 51 -3.34 -0.71 0.11
CA TRP A 51 -2.61 -1.87 -0.36
C TRP A 51 -2.94 -2.13 -1.82
N ARG A 52 -1.91 -2.30 -2.67
CA ARG A 52 -2.04 -2.90 -3.99
C ARG A 52 -1.76 -4.39 -3.88
N ILE A 53 -2.62 -5.20 -4.48
CA ILE A 53 -2.53 -6.64 -4.55
C ILE A 53 -2.49 -7.02 -6.03
N ASP A 54 -1.34 -7.48 -6.48
CA ASP A 54 -1.14 -7.89 -7.87
C ASP A 54 -1.87 -9.20 -8.15
N THR A 55 -2.14 -9.48 -9.42
CA THR A 55 -2.83 -10.70 -9.87
C THR A 55 -2.12 -12.00 -9.47
N ASN A 56 -0.82 -11.93 -9.14
CA ASN A 56 -0.03 -13.05 -8.61
C ASN A 56 -0.09 -13.18 -7.07
N GLY A 57 -0.90 -12.36 -6.39
CA GLY A 57 -1.03 -12.31 -4.93
C GLY A 57 0.02 -11.46 -4.22
N THR A 58 0.89 -10.75 -4.93
CA THR A 58 1.89 -9.86 -4.29
C THR A 58 1.18 -8.66 -3.69
N LYS A 59 1.20 -8.55 -2.36
CA LYS A 59 0.67 -7.39 -1.62
C LYS A 59 1.76 -6.36 -1.37
N THR A 60 1.54 -5.10 -1.75
CA THR A 60 2.45 -3.97 -1.52
C THR A 60 1.70 -2.77 -0.95
N ARG A 61 2.29 -2.10 0.05
CA ARG A 61 1.74 -0.86 0.61
C ARG A 61 2.06 0.30 -0.33
N ILE A 62 1.07 1.13 -0.62
CA ILE A 62 1.27 2.40 -1.31
C ILE A 62 1.47 3.49 -0.26
N ASN A 63 2.57 4.24 -0.36
CA ASN A 63 2.89 5.30 0.60
C ASN A 63 2.13 6.58 0.26
N ILE A 64 1.27 7.03 1.17
CA ILE A 64 0.46 8.24 1.01
C ILE A 64 0.62 9.07 2.28
N GLN A 65 1.20 10.26 2.15
CA GLN A 65 1.33 11.17 3.28
C GLN A 65 -0.04 11.71 3.68
N GLY A 66 -0.34 11.71 4.98
CA GLY A 66 -1.58 12.29 5.50
C GLY A 66 -2.84 11.43 5.34
N LEU A 67 -2.73 10.15 4.95
CA LEU A 67 -3.89 9.25 4.91
C LEU A 67 -4.38 8.96 6.35
N GLN A 68 -5.51 9.54 6.75
CA GLN A 68 -6.07 9.54 8.10
C GLN A 68 -7.57 9.23 8.04
N PHE A 69 -8.00 8.12 8.63
CA PHE A 69 -9.39 7.63 8.61
C PHE A 69 -10.08 7.80 7.25
N PRO A 70 -9.52 7.19 6.18
CA PRO A 70 -10.14 7.24 4.88
C PRO A 70 -11.42 6.41 4.85
N THR A 71 -12.36 6.79 3.98
CA THR A 71 -13.73 6.27 3.99
C THR A 71 -14.26 5.84 2.62
N GLY A 72 -13.50 6.10 1.55
CA GLY A 72 -13.88 5.67 0.20
C GLY A 72 -12.72 5.69 -0.77
N LEU A 73 -12.79 4.81 -1.76
CA LEU A 73 -11.79 4.58 -2.79
C LEU A 73 -12.47 4.50 -4.16
N ALA A 74 -11.93 5.21 -5.16
CA ALA A 74 -12.34 5.07 -6.55
C ALA A 74 -11.13 5.10 -7.47
N ILE A 75 -11.16 4.28 -8.52
CA ILE A 75 -10.12 4.24 -9.56
C ILE A 75 -10.79 4.49 -10.91
N THR A 76 -10.22 5.40 -11.69
CA THR A 76 -10.73 5.74 -13.04
C THR A 76 -10.20 4.76 -14.10
N GLU A 77 -10.74 4.81 -15.32
CA GLU A 77 -10.25 4.03 -16.46
C GLU A 77 -8.77 4.31 -16.82
N ASN A 78 -8.25 5.48 -16.44
CA ASN A 78 -6.85 5.87 -16.65
C ASN A 78 -5.96 5.59 -15.42
N ASP A 79 -6.43 4.75 -14.50
CA ASP A 79 -5.75 4.34 -13.26
C ASP A 79 -5.47 5.48 -12.25
N THR A 80 -6.03 6.68 -12.44
CA THR A 80 -6.02 7.72 -11.40
C THR A 80 -6.86 7.26 -10.21
N ILE A 81 -6.28 7.34 -9.01
CA ILE A 81 -6.89 6.91 -7.74
C ILE A 81 -7.39 8.12 -6.97
N TYR A 82 -8.63 8.06 -6.49
CA TYR A 82 -9.24 9.03 -5.60
C TYR A 82 -9.57 8.39 -4.25
N ILE A 83 -9.22 9.07 -3.17
CA ILE A 83 -9.47 8.61 -1.80
C ILE A 83 -10.20 9.71 -1.02
N ALA A 84 -11.35 9.38 -0.44
CA ALA A 84 -12.01 10.24 0.53
C ALA A 84 -11.34 10.08 1.91
N ASN A 85 -10.63 11.11 2.35
CA ASN A 85 -9.82 11.13 3.57
C ASN A 85 -10.50 11.96 4.67
N ASN A 86 -10.17 11.70 5.95
CA ASN A 86 -10.76 12.37 7.12
C ASN A 86 -12.30 12.34 7.15
N GLY A 87 -12.93 11.34 6.53
CA GLY A 87 -14.39 11.26 6.37
C GLY A 87 -15.17 10.92 7.64
N PHE A 88 -14.47 10.62 8.74
CA PHE A 88 -15.07 10.30 10.04
C PHE A 88 -15.71 11.51 10.74
N ALA A 89 -15.34 12.73 10.36
CA ALA A 89 -15.81 13.96 11.00
C ALA A 89 -16.27 15.00 9.97
N THR A 90 -17.32 15.74 10.33
CA THR A 90 -17.90 16.77 9.47
C THR A 90 -16.95 17.97 9.35
N GLY A 91 -16.79 18.49 8.13
CA GLY A 91 -16.05 19.73 7.87
C GLY A 91 -14.53 19.60 7.77
N VAL A 92 -13.98 18.39 7.93
CA VAL A 92 -12.54 18.11 7.81
C VAL A 92 -12.19 17.13 6.68
N GLY A 93 -13.19 16.61 5.98
CA GLY A 93 -13.00 15.67 4.88
C GLY A 93 -12.35 16.30 3.66
N GLU A 94 -11.54 15.52 2.95
CA GLU A 94 -10.82 15.93 1.75
C GLU A 94 -10.73 14.78 0.74
N ILE A 95 -10.41 15.10 -0.51
CA ILE A 95 -10.12 14.10 -1.56
C ILE A 95 -8.62 14.12 -1.86
N ILE A 96 -7.96 12.98 -1.71
CA ILE A 96 -6.59 12.77 -2.15
C ILE A 96 -6.64 12.17 -3.56
N GLU A 97 -5.93 12.80 -4.49
CA GLU A 97 -5.72 12.29 -5.86
C GLU A 97 -4.30 11.73 -5.99
N LEU A 98 -4.18 10.51 -6.51
CA LEU A 98 -2.91 9.87 -6.84
C LEU A 98 -2.89 9.57 -8.33
N GLN A 99 -1.98 10.23 -9.03
CA GLN A 99 -1.68 9.93 -10.42
C GLN A 99 -0.90 8.61 -10.50
N PRO A 100 -1.09 7.78 -11.54
CA PRO A 100 -0.37 6.51 -11.70
C PRO A 100 1.15 6.66 -11.57
N SER A 101 1.72 7.75 -12.09
CA SER A 101 3.15 8.07 -11.99
C SER A 101 3.65 8.30 -10.56
N ASN A 102 2.75 8.56 -9.62
CA ASN A 102 3.04 8.92 -8.24
C ASN A 102 2.76 7.75 -7.27
N VAL A 103 2.25 6.62 -7.78
CA VAL A 103 2.06 5.39 -7.00
C VAL A 103 3.43 4.75 -6.85
N ILE A 104 4.14 5.08 -5.76
CA ILE A 104 5.43 4.49 -5.41
C ILE A 104 5.15 3.31 -4.47
N PRO A 105 5.32 2.06 -4.90
CA PRO A 105 5.24 0.91 -4.01
C PRO A 105 6.44 0.98 -3.06
N GLU A 106 6.24 0.77 -1.76
CA GLU A 106 7.37 0.57 -0.84
C GLU A 106 8.20 -0.60 -1.37
N PRO A 107 9.49 -0.41 -1.71
CA PRO A 107 10.28 -1.46 -2.31
C PRO A 107 10.43 -2.59 -1.28
N SER A 108 9.93 -3.78 -1.61
CA SER A 108 10.31 -5.04 -0.94
C SER A 108 11.78 -5.42 -1.20
N LEU A 109 12.57 -4.53 -1.84
CA LEU A 109 13.86 -4.79 -2.44
C LEU A 109 15.02 -4.45 -1.49
N LEU A 110 15.33 -5.39 -0.59
CA LEU A 110 16.68 -5.48 -0.02
C LEU A 110 17.74 -5.90 -1.07
N LEU A 111 17.34 -6.22 -2.30
CA LEU A 111 18.23 -6.74 -3.35
C LEU A 111 18.93 -5.65 -4.18
N SER A 112 18.33 -4.45 -4.30
CA SER A 112 18.90 -3.36 -5.10
C SER A 112 20.16 -2.77 -4.46
N SER A 113 20.22 -2.66 -3.14
CA SER A 113 21.44 -2.23 -2.42
C SER A 113 22.53 -3.31 -2.41
N VAL A 114 22.18 -4.60 -2.34
CA VAL A 114 23.14 -5.72 -2.36
C VAL A 114 23.80 -5.85 -3.74
N LEU A 115 23.03 -5.74 -4.82
CA LEU A 115 23.56 -5.79 -6.19
C LEU A 115 24.49 -4.62 -6.52
N LEU A 116 24.18 -3.41 -6.01
CA LEU A 116 25.04 -2.24 -6.19
C LEU A 116 26.39 -2.40 -5.47
N ASN A 117 26.38 -2.95 -4.25
CA ASN A 117 27.59 -3.17 -3.45
C ASN A 117 28.47 -4.32 -3.99
N LEU A 118 27.88 -5.39 -4.53
CA LEU A 118 28.63 -6.49 -5.15
C LEU A 118 29.25 -6.09 -6.50
N GLY A 119 28.55 -5.27 -7.29
CA GLY A 119 29.07 -4.73 -8.55
C GLY A 119 30.27 -3.80 -8.36
N PHE A 120 30.23 -2.94 -7.34
CA PHE A 120 31.35 -2.05 -7.00
C PHE A 120 32.58 -2.80 -6.50
N LEU A 121 32.40 -3.83 -5.67
CA LEU A 121 33.50 -4.62 -5.13
C LEU A 121 34.23 -5.42 -6.24
N GLY A 122 33.48 -6.03 -7.16
CA GLY A 122 34.06 -6.73 -8.32
C GLY A 122 34.83 -5.82 -9.28
N TYR A 123 34.36 -4.58 -9.45
CA TYR A 123 35.03 -3.59 -10.30
C TYR A 123 36.37 -3.10 -9.71
N MET A 124 36.45 -2.93 -8.38
CA MET A 124 37.67 -2.51 -7.70
C MET A 124 38.82 -3.53 -7.79
N PHE A 125 38.53 -4.83 -7.87
CA PHE A 125 39.58 -5.85 -8.01
C PHE A 125 40.19 -5.91 -9.42
N LYS A 126 39.55 -5.31 -10.44
CA LYS A 126 40.05 -5.32 -11.82
C LYS A 126 41.13 -4.26 -12.09
N PHE A 127 41.25 -3.25 -11.23
CA PHE A 127 42.21 -2.13 -11.35
C PHE A 127 43.52 -2.29 -10.57
N LYS A 128 43.69 -3.39 -9.82
CA LYS A 128 44.97 -3.74 -9.19
C LYS A 128 45.67 -4.87 -9.99
N ARG A 129 46.26 -4.52 -11.13
CA ARG A 129 47.39 -5.23 -11.74
C ARG A 129 48.31 -4.24 -12.41
#